data_AF-A0A973AFW0-F1
#
_entry.id   AF-A0A973AFW0-F1
#
_cell.length_a   1.000
_cell.length_b   1.000
_cell.length_c   1.000
_cell.angle_alpha   90.00
_cell.angle_beta   90.00
_cell.angle_gamma   90.00
#
_symmetry.space_group_name_H-M   'P 1'
#
loop_
_entity.id
_entity.type
_entity.pdbx_description
1 polymer ?
#
loop_
_entity_poly.entity_id
_entity_poly.type
_entity_poly.pdbx_seq_one_letter_code
_entity_poly.pdbx_strand_id
1 'polypeptide(L)'
;MKTINIRGARTHNLCNIDIELPRDKLIVFTGLSGSGKSSLAFDTIYAEGQRRYVESLSAYARQFLSMMEKPDVDHIEGLSPAISIEQKSTSHNPRSTVGTVTEIYDYLRLLYARAGTPKCPDHDLPLEAQTVEQMVDQVMALPEGSKLMLLAPVVVDRKGEHVQLMADLQAQGFIRARIDGEIYELDQPPDLDLRKKHRIDAIVDRFKVKEDLRLRLAESFETALRLADGTARIAWMDDDQTDGKSTEEIIFSDRFACNLCGYSLTELEPRLFSFNNPSGACPTCDGLGVKQFFDPERVVVNPNLSLAGGAIRGWDRKTTYYYQMIQSLAAHYKFDIESPFDELSEKLQKVVLYGSGTEKINFFYENTCGMQIKKLHRFEGVLPNLERRYHETESNAVREELAKFLNSQACPDCGGTRLNRAARHVFVSNRNLPEITHLSVAHARAFFAHMQ
;
A
#
# COMPACT_ATOMS: atom_id res chain seq x y z
N MET A 1 -33.07 -39.71 -2.49
CA MET A 1 -33.45 -40.09 -3.88
C MET A 1 -32.18 -40.38 -4.66
N LYS A 2 -32.21 -41.38 -5.56
CA LYS A 2 -31.03 -41.81 -6.34
C LYS A 2 -30.89 -41.08 -7.69
N THR A 3 -31.91 -40.34 -8.12
CA THR A 3 -31.96 -39.66 -9.41
C THR A 3 -32.48 -38.22 -9.27
N ILE A 4 -32.13 -37.38 -10.23
CA ILE A 4 -32.68 -36.04 -10.43
C ILE A 4 -33.68 -36.14 -11.57
N ASN A 5 -34.95 -35.86 -11.28
CA ASN A 5 -36.04 -35.99 -12.24
C ASN A 5 -36.47 -34.61 -12.72
N ILE A 6 -36.43 -34.36 -14.02
CA ILE A 6 -36.83 -33.13 -14.67
C ILE A 6 -38.00 -33.44 -15.58
N ARG A 7 -39.12 -32.74 -15.40
CA ARG A 7 -40.34 -32.91 -16.19
C ARG A 7 -40.75 -31.62 -16.87
N GLY A 8 -41.04 -31.71 -18.16
CA GLY A 8 -41.55 -30.63 -18.98
C GLY A 8 -40.63 -29.40 -19.05
N ALA A 9 -39.33 -29.59 -19.25
CA ALA A 9 -38.41 -28.46 -19.40
C ALA A 9 -38.61 -27.80 -20.79
N ARG A 10 -38.88 -26.49 -20.78
CA ARG A 10 -39.23 -25.66 -21.96
C ARG A 10 -38.41 -24.37 -22.08
N THR A 11 -37.40 -24.20 -21.23
CA THR A 11 -36.55 -23.00 -21.24
C THR A 11 -35.89 -22.82 -22.63
N HIS A 12 -36.02 -21.63 -23.22
CA HIS A 12 -35.55 -21.29 -24.57
C HIS A 12 -36.07 -22.21 -25.68
N ASN A 13 -35.24 -23.09 -26.24
CA ASN A 13 -35.58 -23.96 -27.37
C ASN A 13 -35.81 -25.42 -26.96
N LEU A 14 -35.94 -25.70 -25.66
CA LEU A 14 -36.28 -27.04 -25.17
C LEU A 14 -37.74 -27.37 -25.51
N CYS A 15 -37.97 -28.51 -26.16
CA CYS A 15 -39.30 -28.93 -26.61
C CYS A 15 -40.03 -29.78 -25.58
N ASN A 16 -40.31 -29.24 -24.39
CA ASN A 16 -41.06 -29.91 -23.32
C ASN A 16 -40.48 -31.29 -22.96
N ILE A 17 -39.21 -31.31 -22.57
CA ILE A 17 -38.45 -32.56 -22.39
C ILE A 17 -38.53 -33.09 -20.95
N ASP A 18 -38.56 -34.42 -20.85
CA ASP A 18 -38.49 -35.17 -19.61
C ASP A 18 -37.16 -35.92 -19.54
N ILE A 19 -36.41 -35.73 -18.46
CA ILE A 19 -35.09 -36.34 -18.29
C ILE A 19 -34.92 -36.84 -16.85
N GLU A 20 -34.40 -38.06 -16.71
CA GLU A 20 -33.93 -38.62 -15.45
C GLU A 20 -32.40 -38.71 -15.47
N LEU A 21 -31.76 -38.09 -14.48
CA LEU A 21 -30.31 -38.05 -14.36
C LEU A 21 -29.85 -38.83 -13.12
N PRO A 22 -28.83 -39.71 -13.22
CA PRO A 22 -28.31 -40.42 -12.07
C PRO A 22 -27.55 -39.47 -11.15
N ARG A 23 -27.93 -39.44 -9.87
CA ARG A 23 -27.27 -38.59 -8.86
C ARG A 23 -25.88 -39.16 -8.54
N ASP A 24 -24.98 -38.28 -8.08
CA ASP A 24 -23.61 -38.62 -7.65
C ASP A 24 -22.76 -39.27 -8.77
N LYS A 25 -23.03 -38.89 -10.02
CA LYS A 25 -22.28 -39.29 -11.21
C LYS A 25 -21.78 -38.06 -11.97
N LEU A 26 -20.69 -38.24 -12.71
CA LEU A 26 -20.24 -37.27 -13.69
C LEU A 26 -21.17 -37.36 -14.92
N ILE A 27 -22.08 -36.40 -15.03
CA ILE A 27 -23.02 -36.30 -16.16
C ILE A 27 -22.42 -35.35 -17.20
N VAL A 28 -22.38 -35.79 -18.45
CA VAL A 28 -21.87 -34.99 -19.57
C VAL A 28 -23.01 -34.75 -20.56
N PHE A 29 -23.39 -33.48 -20.74
CA PHE A 29 -24.32 -33.06 -21.79
C PHE A 29 -23.56 -32.82 -23.10
N THR A 30 -23.98 -33.47 -24.19
CA THR A 30 -23.35 -33.37 -25.51
C THR A 30 -24.38 -33.16 -26.61
N GLY A 31 -23.94 -32.66 -27.77
CA GLY A 31 -24.81 -32.31 -28.91
C GLY A 31 -24.32 -31.07 -29.68
N LEU A 32 -24.92 -30.82 -30.85
CA LEU A 32 -24.58 -29.71 -31.76
C LEU A 32 -24.70 -28.34 -31.10
N SER A 33 -23.94 -27.33 -31.55
CA SER A 33 -24.11 -25.95 -31.06
C SER A 33 -25.56 -25.49 -31.26
N GLY A 34 -26.14 -24.84 -30.25
CA GLY A 34 -27.55 -24.45 -30.25
C GLY A 34 -28.56 -25.56 -29.93
N SER A 35 -28.14 -26.80 -29.64
CA SER A 35 -29.05 -27.93 -29.34
C SER A 35 -29.79 -27.85 -27.99
N GLY A 36 -29.72 -26.73 -27.26
CA GLY A 36 -30.36 -26.57 -25.94
C GLY A 36 -29.58 -27.10 -24.73
N LYS A 37 -28.31 -27.51 -24.89
CA LYS A 37 -27.47 -27.99 -23.77
C LYS A 37 -27.36 -26.98 -22.63
N SER A 38 -27.01 -25.74 -22.97
CA SER A 38 -26.85 -24.66 -21.99
C SER A 38 -28.20 -24.29 -21.37
N SER A 39 -29.26 -24.29 -22.17
CA SER A 39 -30.62 -24.05 -21.71
C SER A 39 -31.04 -25.06 -20.65
N LEU A 40 -30.77 -26.34 -20.86
CA LEU A 40 -31.06 -27.36 -19.86
C LEU A 40 -30.12 -27.30 -18.64
N ALA A 41 -28.80 -27.21 -18.85
CA ALA A 41 -27.82 -27.29 -17.78
C ALA A 41 -27.77 -26.03 -16.90
N PHE A 42 -27.70 -24.85 -17.52
CA PHE A 42 -27.54 -23.57 -16.83
C PHE A 42 -28.89 -22.90 -16.56
N ASP A 43 -29.68 -22.71 -17.62
CA ASP A 43 -30.90 -21.89 -17.54
C ASP A 43 -32.07 -22.63 -16.88
N THR A 44 -32.03 -23.97 -16.83
CA THR A 44 -33.02 -24.80 -16.10
C THR A 44 -32.45 -25.39 -14.80
N ILE A 45 -31.50 -26.34 -14.88
CA ILE A 45 -31.06 -27.13 -13.72
C ILE A 45 -30.31 -26.26 -12.70
N TYR A 46 -29.28 -25.53 -13.13
CA TYR A 46 -28.51 -24.66 -12.24
C TYR A 46 -29.38 -23.51 -11.70
N ALA A 47 -30.13 -22.83 -12.55
CA ALA A 47 -31.01 -21.74 -12.14
C ALA A 47 -32.02 -22.18 -11.07
N GLU A 48 -32.70 -23.32 -11.24
CA GLU A 48 -33.60 -23.86 -10.21
C GLU A 48 -32.86 -24.29 -8.95
N GLY A 49 -31.68 -24.91 -9.08
CA GLY A 49 -30.89 -25.37 -7.94
C GLY A 49 -30.39 -24.22 -7.07
N GLN A 50 -29.94 -23.14 -7.70
CA GLN A 50 -29.53 -21.91 -7.03
C GLN A 50 -30.73 -21.20 -6.41
N ARG A 51 -31.82 -21.00 -7.17
CA ARG A 51 -33.03 -20.30 -6.69
C ARG A 51 -33.59 -20.96 -5.44
N ARG A 52 -33.81 -22.27 -5.45
CA ARG A 52 -34.36 -23.02 -4.30
C ARG A 52 -33.48 -22.92 -3.07
N TYR A 53 -32.16 -22.93 -3.25
CA TYR A 53 -31.22 -22.76 -2.16
C TYR A 53 -31.30 -21.34 -1.57
N VAL A 54 -31.25 -20.29 -2.40
CA VAL A 54 -31.26 -18.90 -1.91
C VAL A 54 -32.62 -18.51 -1.31
N GLU A 55 -33.74 -19.06 -1.81
CA GLU A 55 -35.08 -18.89 -1.21
C GLU A 55 -35.22 -19.45 0.21
N SER A 56 -34.31 -20.33 0.61
CA SER A 56 -34.24 -20.89 1.96
C SER A 56 -33.41 -20.06 2.94
N LEU A 57 -32.56 -19.14 2.45
CA LEU A 57 -31.62 -18.40 3.29
C LEU A 57 -32.29 -17.30 4.12
N SER A 58 -33.29 -16.60 3.58
CA SER A 58 -34.05 -15.60 4.34
C SER A 58 -35.41 -15.28 3.73
N ALA A 59 -36.36 -14.82 4.56
CA ALA A 59 -37.67 -14.34 4.11
C ALA A 59 -37.55 -13.13 3.16
N TYR A 60 -36.54 -12.27 3.36
CA TYR A 60 -36.24 -11.14 2.51
C TYR A 60 -35.73 -11.58 1.12
N ALA A 61 -34.77 -12.51 1.07
CA ALA A 61 -34.26 -13.04 -0.20
C ALA A 61 -35.37 -13.67 -1.05
N ARG A 62 -36.36 -14.31 -0.40
CA ARG A 62 -37.52 -14.87 -1.09
C ARG A 62 -38.37 -13.81 -1.81
N GLN A 63 -38.53 -12.62 -1.24
CA GLN A 63 -39.24 -11.51 -1.90
C GLN A 63 -38.49 -11.03 -3.14
N PHE A 64 -37.17 -10.90 -3.07
CA PHE A 64 -36.35 -10.49 -4.23
C PHE A 64 -36.33 -11.54 -5.35
N LEU A 65 -36.20 -12.82 -4.99
CA LEU A 65 -36.19 -13.91 -5.98
C LEU A 65 -37.55 -14.15 -6.62
N SER A 66 -38.65 -13.80 -5.94
CA SER A 66 -39.99 -13.90 -6.52
C SER A 66 -40.24 -12.96 -7.70
N MET A 67 -39.40 -11.92 -7.85
CA MET A 67 -39.41 -11.00 -8.99
C MET A 67 -38.53 -11.47 -10.15
N MET A 68 -37.69 -12.50 -9.97
CA MET A 68 -36.87 -13.06 -11.03
C MET A 68 -37.68 -14.05 -11.87
N GLU A 69 -37.39 -14.10 -13.16
CA GLU A 69 -38.02 -15.04 -14.08
C GLU A 69 -37.65 -16.48 -13.69
N LYS A 70 -38.66 -17.31 -13.44
CA LYS A 70 -38.46 -18.72 -13.11
C LYS A 70 -38.19 -19.49 -14.41
N PRO A 71 -37.28 -20.47 -14.40
CA PRO A 71 -37.12 -21.37 -15.52
C PRO A 71 -38.44 -22.06 -15.87
N ASP A 72 -38.78 -22.10 -17.16
CA ASP A 72 -39.99 -22.77 -17.62
C ASP A 72 -39.78 -24.29 -17.57
N VAL A 73 -40.29 -24.89 -16.49
CA VAL A 73 -40.24 -26.33 -16.20
C VAL A 73 -41.44 -26.70 -15.32
N ASP A 74 -42.07 -27.85 -15.57
CA ASP A 74 -43.23 -28.29 -14.78
C ASP A 74 -42.82 -28.75 -13.39
N HIS A 75 -41.81 -29.60 -13.32
CA HIS A 75 -41.34 -30.16 -12.06
C HIS A 75 -39.88 -30.58 -12.12
N ILE A 76 -39.14 -30.28 -11.04
CA ILE A 76 -37.81 -30.86 -10.82
C ILE A 76 -37.75 -31.42 -9.40
N GLU A 77 -37.37 -32.70 -9.28
CA GLU A 77 -37.23 -33.43 -8.02
C GLU A 77 -35.79 -33.92 -7.86
N GLY A 78 -35.34 -34.06 -6.60
CA GLY A 78 -34.01 -34.60 -6.30
C GLY A 78 -32.84 -33.65 -6.55
N LEU A 79 -33.11 -32.38 -6.89
CA LEU A 79 -32.11 -31.35 -7.18
C LEU A 79 -31.35 -30.91 -5.92
N SER A 80 -30.04 -30.73 -6.04
CA SER A 80 -29.18 -30.22 -4.97
C SER A 80 -28.92 -28.73 -5.16
N PRO A 81 -28.45 -27.99 -4.13
CA PRO A 81 -27.88 -26.66 -4.33
C PRO A 81 -26.84 -26.71 -5.45
N ALA A 82 -27.02 -25.88 -6.46
CA ALA A 82 -26.22 -25.91 -7.67
C ALA A 82 -25.21 -24.76 -7.69
N ILE A 83 -24.01 -25.04 -8.20
CA ILE A 83 -22.93 -24.07 -8.41
C ILE A 83 -22.57 -24.11 -9.89
N SER A 84 -22.53 -22.95 -10.54
CA SER A 84 -22.08 -22.83 -11.92
C SER A 84 -20.60 -22.49 -11.94
N ILE A 85 -19.84 -23.20 -12.77
CA ILE A 85 -18.44 -22.90 -13.07
C ILE A 85 -18.38 -22.64 -14.57
N GLU A 86 -18.36 -21.36 -14.95
CA GLU A 86 -18.38 -20.89 -16.33
C GLU A 86 -17.12 -20.09 -16.65
N GLN A 87 -16.71 -20.10 -17.93
CA GLN A 87 -15.71 -19.18 -18.45
C GLN A 87 -16.36 -17.82 -18.81
N LYS A 88 -17.12 -17.22 -17.88
CA LYS A 88 -17.53 -15.81 -18.03
C LYS A 88 -16.33 -14.93 -17.72
N SER A 89 -16.11 -13.89 -18.53
CA SER A 89 -15.08 -12.88 -18.25
C SER A 89 -15.35 -12.27 -16.88
N THR A 90 -14.54 -12.66 -15.89
CA THR A 90 -14.58 -12.06 -14.56
C THR A 90 -14.40 -10.55 -14.72
N SER A 91 -15.27 -9.77 -14.10
CA SER A 91 -15.19 -8.31 -14.07
C SER A 91 -13.74 -7.84 -13.90
N HIS A 92 -13.28 -6.96 -14.79
CA HIS A 92 -11.93 -6.39 -14.74
C HIS A 92 -11.85 -5.34 -13.64
N ASN A 93 -11.86 -5.77 -12.38
CA ASN A 93 -11.52 -4.91 -11.26
C ASN A 93 -9.98 -4.84 -11.15
N PRO A 94 -9.35 -3.66 -11.34
CA PRO A 94 -7.89 -3.53 -11.30
C PRO A 94 -7.28 -3.90 -9.94
N ARG A 95 -8.09 -3.87 -8.87
CA ARG A 95 -7.68 -4.27 -7.52
C ARG A 95 -7.76 -5.78 -7.29
N SER A 96 -8.49 -6.54 -8.11
CA SER A 96 -8.57 -7.99 -7.98
C SER A 96 -7.34 -8.68 -8.57
N THR A 97 -6.75 -9.58 -7.80
CA THR A 97 -5.63 -10.44 -8.21
C THR A 97 -6.01 -11.91 -8.07
N VAL A 98 -5.20 -12.81 -8.62
CA VAL A 98 -5.37 -14.26 -8.41
C VAL A 98 -5.37 -14.60 -6.92
N GLY A 99 -4.49 -13.98 -6.14
CA GLY A 99 -4.41 -14.19 -4.70
C GLY A 99 -5.66 -13.75 -3.94
N THR A 100 -6.32 -12.66 -4.36
CA THR A 100 -7.58 -12.22 -3.72
C THR A 100 -8.77 -13.09 -4.13
N VAL A 101 -8.82 -13.54 -5.40
CA VAL A 101 -9.93 -14.37 -5.90
C VAL A 101 -9.90 -15.77 -5.27
N THR A 102 -8.70 -16.28 -5.00
CA THR A 102 -8.50 -17.60 -4.37
C THR A 102 -8.44 -17.55 -2.84
N GLU A 103 -8.58 -16.36 -2.24
CA GLU A 103 -8.41 -16.10 -0.80
C GLU A 103 -7.02 -16.44 -0.24
N ILE A 104 -6.08 -16.95 -1.04
CA ILE A 104 -4.70 -17.25 -0.64
C ILE A 104 -4.03 -16.01 -0.07
N TYR A 105 -4.27 -14.84 -0.67
CA TYR A 105 -3.72 -13.58 -0.17
C TYR A 105 -4.22 -13.27 1.23
N ASP A 106 -5.46 -13.62 1.56
CA ASP A 106 -6.05 -13.36 2.88
C ASP A 106 -5.37 -14.20 3.97
N TYR A 107 -5.05 -15.46 3.66
CA TYR A 107 -4.21 -16.30 4.51
C TYR A 107 -2.78 -15.78 4.63
N LEU A 108 -2.18 -15.29 3.54
CA LEU A 108 -0.86 -14.67 3.60
C LEU A 108 -0.87 -13.43 4.51
N ARG A 109 -1.88 -12.57 4.44
CA ARG A 109 -2.01 -11.43 5.36
C ARG A 109 -2.04 -11.88 6.82
N LEU A 110 -2.77 -12.95 7.13
CA LEU A 110 -2.84 -13.50 8.47
C LEU A 110 -1.48 -14.08 8.91
N LEU A 111 -0.80 -14.79 8.03
CA LEU A 111 0.54 -15.35 8.28
C LEU A 111 1.54 -14.23 8.61
N TYR A 112 1.61 -13.18 7.79
CA TYR A 112 2.53 -12.06 8.01
C TYR A 112 2.18 -11.22 9.24
N ALA A 113 0.91 -11.12 9.60
CA ALA A 113 0.48 -10.46 10.83
C ALA A 113 0.88 -11.24 12.09
N ARG A 114 0.84 -12.58 12.04
CA ARG A 114 1.06 -13.44 13.22
C ARG A 114 2.50 -13.90 13.40
N ALA A 115 3.18 -14.20 12.30
CA ALA A 115 4.52 -14.79 12.30
C ALA A 115 5.57 -13.90 11.61
N GLY A 116 5.17 -12.72 11.12
CA GLY A 116 6.07 -11.80 10.45
C GLY A 116 6.94 -11.03 11.43
N THR A 117 8.24 -10.98 11.17
CA THR A 117 9.17 -10.11 11.90
C THR A 117 9.24 -8.76 11.17
N PRO A 118 8.79 -7.65 11.79
CA PRO A 118 8.91 -6.33 11.20
C PRO A 118 10.36 -5.86 11.29
N LYS A 119 10.84 -5.18 10.26
CA LYS A 119 12.19 -4.61 10.21
C LYS A 119 12.15 -3.13 9.94
N CYS A 120 13.16 -2.41 10.42
CA CYS A 120 13.34 -0.99 10.10
C CYS A 120 13.63 -0.82 8.60
N PRO A 121 12.85 -0.01 7.87
CA PRO A 121 13.07 0.23 6.43
C PRO A 121 14.38 0.93 6.06
N ASP A 122 15.09 1.53 7.03
CA ASP A 122 16.34 2.27 6.81
C ASP A 122 17.57 1.49 7.31
N HIS A 123 17.41 0.68 8.37
CA HIS A 123 18.53 0.00 9.06
C HIS A 123 18.49 -1.53 8.95
N ASP A 124 17.40 -2.11 8.42
CA ASP A 124 17.13 -3.55 8.32
C ASP A 124 17.22 -4.34 9.66
N LEU A 125 17.16 -3.62 10.78
CA LEU A 125 17.14 -4.21 12.12
C LEU A 125 15.73 -4.73 12.46
N PRO A 126 15.61 -5.89 13.12
CA PRO A 126 14.32 -6.38 13.59
C PRO A 126 13.75 -5.38 14.60
N LEU A 127 12.47 -5.08 14.44
CA LEU A 127 11.70 -4.34 15.43
C LEU A 127 11.10 -5.40 16.35
N GLU A 128 11.49 -5.38 17.61
CA GLU A 128 10.95 -6.28 18.63
C GLU A 128 10.13 -5.44 19.61
N ALA A 129 8.88 -5.84 19.82
CA ALA A 129 8.08 -5.39 20.95
C ALA A 129 8.16 -6.47 22.02
N GLN A 130 8.59 -6.11 23.22
CA GLN A 130 8.70 -7.03 24.34
C GLN A 130 7.76 -6.59 25.46
N THR A 131 7.18 -7.55 26.19
CA THR A 131 6.41 -7.22 27.40
C THR A 131 7.35 -6.93 28.56
N VAL A 132 6.90 -6.17 29.56
CA VAL A 132 7.71 -5.89 30.77
C VAL A 132 8.20 -7.19 31.42
N GLU A 133 7.39 -8.24 31.46
CA GLU A 133 7.80 -9.56 31.96
C GLU A 133 8.96 -10.17 31.15
N GLN A 134 8.90 -10.11 29.82
CA GLN A 134 9.99 -10.58 28.95
C GLN A 134 11.27 -9.76 29.13
N MET A 135 11.15 -8.44 29.29
CA MET A 135 12.29 -7.57 29.57
C MET A 135 12.95 -7.96 30.91
N VAL A 136 12.15 -8.15 31.95
CA VAL A 136 12.62 -8.59 33.27
C VAL A 136 13.30 -9.96 33.16
N ASP A 137 12.69 -10.93 32.47
CA ASP A 137 13.27 -12.27 32.30
C ASP A 137 14.61 -12.25 31.55
N GLN A 138 14.76 -11.40 30.53
CA GLN A 138 16.05 -11.23 29.83
C GLN A 138 17.13 -10.66 30.76
N VAL A 139 16.78 -9.71 31.62
CA VAL A 139 17.73 -9.16 32.62
C VAL A 139 18.09 -10.18 33.68
N MET A 140 17.11 -10.97 34.12
CA MET A 140 17.30 -12.03 35.11
C MET A 140 18.13 -13.21 34.56
N ALA A 141 18.23 -13.36 33.23
CA ALA A 141 19.10 -14.36 32.60
C ALA A 141 20.59 -13.95 32.58
N LEU A 142 20.93 -12.71 32.94
CA LEU A 142 22.32 -12.25 33.03
C LEU A 142 23.04 -12.83 34.27
N PRO A 143 24.39 -12.88 34.28
CA PRO A 143 25.14 -13.45 35.39
C PRO A 143 24.80 -12.81 36.74
N GLU A 144 24.62 -13.64 37.77
CA GLU A 144 24.29 -13.18 39.11
C GLU A 144 25.38 -12.24 39.66
N GLY A 145 24.96 -11.11 40.26
CA GLY A 145 25.88 -10.09 40.77
C GLY A 145 26.31 -9.01 39.77
N SER A 146 25.91 -9.10 38.50
CA SER A 146 26.13 -8.05 37.49
C SER A 146 25.54 -6.71 37.94
N LYS A 147 26.34 -5.63 37.88
CA LYS A 147 25.90 -4.28 38.25
C LYS A 147 25.35 -3.55 37.03
N LEU A 148 24.05 -3.25 37.04
CA LEU A 148 23.32 -2.70 35.90
C LEU A 148 22.52 -1.46 36.30
N MET A 149 22.42 -0.50 35.39
CA MET A 149 21.55 0.67 35.52
C MET A 149 20.46 0.65 34.45
N LEU A 150 19.22 0.94 34.87
CA LEU A 150 18.08 1.13 33.99
C LEU A 150 17.97 2.61 33.61
N LEU A 151 17.97 2.86 32.32
CA LEU A 151 17.98 4.17 31.71
C LEU A 151 16.72 4.37 30.88
N ALA A 152 16.09 5.53 31.04
CA ALA A 152 14.99 5.97 30.21
C ALA A 152 15.51 7.03 29.22
N PRO A 153 15.63 6.72 27.91
CA PRO A 153 16.18 7.65 26.92
C PRO A 153 15.17 8.74 26.55
N VAL A 154 15.12 9.82 27.33
CA VAL A 154 14.15 10.91 27.14
C VAL A 154 14.49 11.74 25.91
N VAL A 155 15.78 11.93 25.63
CA VAL A 155 16.25 12.68 24.45
C VAL A 155 17.30 11.87 23.70
N VAL A 156 17.05 11.63 22.42
CA VAL A 156 17.98 10.94 21.51
C VAL A 156 18.33 11.89 20.36
N ASP A 157 19.60 12.34 20.30
CA ASP A 157 20.19 13.11 19.21
C ASP A 157 19.41 14.36 18.77
N ARG A 158 18.76 15.04 19.73
CA ARG A 158 18.05 16.31 19.48
C ARG A 158 18.87 17.51 19.91
N LYS A 159 18.78 18.58 19.13
CA LYS A 159 19.40 19.87 19.46
C LYS A 159 18.54 20.65 20.44
N GLY A 160 19.19 21.34 21.37
CA GLY A 160 18.52 22.20 22.35
C GLY A 160 19.18 22.17 23.72
N GLU A 161 18.92 23.20 24.51
CA GLU A 161 19.41 23.34 25.89
C GLU A 161 18.67 22.42 26.89
N HIS A 162 17.46 21.95 26.55
CA HIS A 162 16.64 21.00 27.34
C HIS A 162 16.47 21.33 28.84
N VAL A 163 16.64 22.59 29.26
CA VAL A 163 16.56 23.02 30.67
C VAL A 163 15.20 22.72 31.30
N GLN A 164 14.11 22.96 30.57
CA GLN A 164 12.75 22.65 31.03
C GLN A 164 12.57 21.15 31.30
N LEU A 165 13.11 20.30 30.43
CA LEU A 165 13.03 18.84 30.56
C LEU A 165 13.82 18.36 31.79
N MET A 166 14.97 18.96 32.08
CA MET A 166 15.73 18.64 33.31
C MET A 166 14.98 19.07 34.58
N ALA A 167 14.34 20.24 34.58
CA ALA A 167 13.50 20.68 35.68
C ALA A 167 12.27 19.77 35.88
N ASP A 168 11.64 19.32 34.79
CA ASP A 168 10.51 18.39 34.84
C ASP A 168 10.92 17.02 35.40
N LEU A 169 12.10 16.52 35.04
CA LEU A 169 12.67 15.28 35.60
C LEU A 169 12.97 15.44 37.11
N GLN A 170 13.52 16.57 37.53
CA GLN A 170 13.77 16.86 38.94
C GLN A 170 12.46 16.95 39.73
N ALA A 171 11.43 17.60 39.17
CA ALA A 171 10.10 17.70 39.79
C ALA A 171 9.40 16.34 39.94
N GLN A 172 9.67 15.40 39.03
CA GLN A 172 9.20 14.01 39.11
C GLN A 172 10.00 13.14 40.10
N GLY A 173 11.06 13.70 40.72
CA GLY A 173 11.84 13.04 41.77
C GLY A 173 13.06 12.26 41.27
N PHE A 174 13.46 12.41 39.99
CA PHE A 174 14.70 11.82 39.51
C PHE A 174 15.90 12.62 40.01
N ILE A 175 16.95 11.93 40.47
CA ILE A 175 18.14 12.56 41.07
C ILE A 175 19.30 12.65 40.07
N ARG A 176 19.40 11.69 39.15
CA ARG A 176 20.54 11.57 38.22
C ARG A 176 20.09 11.34 36.79
N ALA A 177 20.82 11.93 35.87
CA ALA A 177 20.67 11.70 34.43
C ALA A 177 22.06 11.50 33.81
N ARG A 178 22.12 10.68 32.76
CA ARG A 178 23.30 10.51 31.93
C ARG A 178 23.15 11.41 30.70
N ILE A 179 24.02 12.41 30.57
CA ILE A 179 24.00 13.41 29.51
C ILE A 179 25.29 13.25 28.70
N ASP A 180 25.16 13.01 27.39
CA ASP A 180 26.27 12.80 26.45
C ASP A 180 27.32 11.77 26.92
N GLY A 181 26.90 10.77 27.69
CA GLY A 181 27.73 9.67 28.18
C GLY A 181 28.22 9.85 29.62
N GLU A 182 28.16 11.05 30.18
CA GLU A 182 28.58 11.34 31.56
C GLU A 182 27.38 11.43 32.51
N ILE A 183 27.56 11.00 33.77
CA ILE A 183 26.50 10.99 34.78
C ILE A 183 26.53 12.31 35.56
N TYR A 184 25.43 13.04 35.52
CA TYR A 184 25.22 14.29 36.25
C TYR A 184 24.10 14.15 37.29
N GLU A 185 24.21 14.90 38.39
CA GLU A 185 23.10 15.08 39.32
C GLU A 185 22.20 16.21 38.82
N LEU A 186 20.89 16.00 38.81
CA LEU A 186 19.91 16.93 38.22
C LEU A 186 19.81 18.26 38.97
N ASP A 187 20.40 18.35 40.17
CA ASP A 187 20.52 19.61 40.93
C ASP A 187 21.64 20.52 40.38
N GLN A 188 22.60 19.96 39.65
CA GLN A 188 23.68 20.69 38.98
C GLN A 188 23.86 20.18 37.54
N PRO A 189 22.88 20.41 36.66
CA PRO A 189 22.99 19.99 35.28
C PRO A 189 24.05 20.80 34.53
N PRO A 190 24.75 20.21 33.55
CA PRO A 190 25.68 20.94 32.69
C PRO A 190 24.93 21.88 31.74
N ASP A 191 25.54 23.01 31.39
CA ASP A 191 25.01 23.89 30.35
C ASP A 191 25.16 23.25 28.97
N LEU A 192 24.02 22.93 28.33
CA LEU A 192 23.97 22.30 27.01
C LEU A 192 23.96 23.35 25.89
N ASP A 193 24.53 23.02 24.73
CA ASP A 193 24.64 23.95 23.60
C ASP A 193 23.44 23.80 22.65
N LEU A 194 22.69 24.89 22.45
CA LEU A 194 21.56 24.99 21.51
C LEU A 194 21.83 24.42 20.11
N ARG A 195 23.08 24.43 19.64
CA ARG A 195 23.45 24.01 18.27
C ARG A 195 23.93 22.57 18.16
N LYS A 196 24.30 21.93 19.27
CA LYS A 196 24.78 20.55 19.33
C LYS A 196 23.62 19.59 19.57
N LYS A 197 23.77 18.37 19.08
CA LYS A 197 22.83 17.28 19.39
C LYS A 197 23.24 16.70 20.73
N HIS A 198 22.27 16.50 21.60
CA HIS A 198 22.49 15.94 22.93
C HIS A 198 21.71 14.64 23.09
N ARG A 199 22.26 13.74 23.91
CA ARG A 199 21.61 12.51 24.35
C ARG A 199 21.42 12.59 25.86
N ILE A 200 20.18 12.48 26.32
CA ILE A 200 19.81 12.57 27.74
C ILE A 200 19.05 11.29 28.10
N ASP A 201 19.66 10.47 28.95
CA ASP A 201 19.05 9.27 29.50
C ASP A 201 18.81 9.48 31.02
N ALA A 202 17.56 9.45 31.50
CA ALA A 202 17.26 9.54 32.92
C ALA A 202 17.57 8.21 33.62
N ILE A 203 18.24 8.23 34.78
CA ILE A 203 18.57 7.02 35.53
C ILE A 203 17.38 6.67 36.43
N VAL A 204 16.65 5.60 36.10
CA VAL A 204 15.44 5.18 36.83
C VAL A 204 15.80 4.27 38.00
N ASP A 205 16.63 3.26 37.77
CA ASP A 205 17.06 2.35 38.84
C ASP A 205 18.51 1.89 38.66
N ARG A 206 19.14 1.48 39.77
CA ARG A 206 20.49 0.94 39.85
C ARG A 206 20.48 -0.29 40.73
N PHE A 207 20.86 -1.42 40.16
CA PHE A 207 20.69 -2.69 40.83
C PHE A 207 21.83 -3.68 40.53
N LYS A 208 21.84 -4.76 41.31
CA LYS A 208 22.66 -5.95 41.06
C LYS A 208 21.71 -7.12 40.80
N VAL A 209 21.97 -7.91 39.77
CA VAL A 209 21.12 -9.06 39.42
C VAL A 209 21.09 -10.06 40.58
N LYS A 210 19.88 -10.31 41.12
CA LYS A 210 19.55 -11.22 42.22
C LYS A 210 18.11 -11.73 42.03
N GLU A 211 17.80 -12.94 42.48
CA GLU A 211 16.48 -13.57 42.26
C GLU A 211 15.29 -12.76 42.82
N ASP A 212 15.44 -12.11 43.97
CA ASP A 212 14.36 -11.35 44.63
C ASP A 212 14.03 -10.01 43.96
N LEU A 213 14.77 -9.61 42.92
CA LEU A 213 14.65 -8.27 42.31
C LEU A 213 13.51 -8.14 41.28
N ARG A 214 12.84 -9.24 40.91
CA ARG A 214 11.85 -9.27 39.82
C ARG A 214 10.75 -8.21 39.93
N LEU A 215 10.10 -8.09 41.09
CA LEU A 215 9.00 -7.13 41.29
C LEU A 215 9.45 -5.68 41.15
N ARG A 216 10.60 -5.35 41.74
CA ARG A 216 11.19 -4.01 41.67
C ARG A 216 11.62 -3.65 40.24
N LEU A 217 12.18 -4.61 39.50
CA LEU A 217 12.54 -4.41 38.11
C LEU A 217 11.33 -4.11 37.25
N ALA A 218 10.22 -4.85 37.44
CA ALA A 218 8.99 -4.62 36.69
C ALA A 218 8.45 -3.19 36.88
N GLU A 219 8.36 -2.71 38.13
CA GLU A 219 7.96 -1.32 38.43
C GLU A 219 8.91 -0.29 37.80
N SER A 220 10.22 -0.59 37.81
CA SER A 220 11.24 0.28 37.24
C SER A 220 11.15 0.35 35.72
N PHE A 221 10.91 -0.78 35.05
CA PHE A 221 10.68 -0.83 33.61
C PHE A 221 9.40 -0.09 33.21
N GLU A 222 8.29 -0.26 33.93
CA GLU A 222 7.07 0.52 33.68
C GLU A 222 7.32 2.03 33.79
N THR A 223 8.07 2.44 34.80
CA THR A 223 8.44 3.85 35.01
C THR A 223 9.32 4.35 33.85
N ALA A 224 10.33 3.57 33.44
CA ALA A 224 11.22 3.92 32.34
C ALA A 224 10.49 4.03 30.99
N LEU A 225 9.65 3.05 30.67
CA LEU A 225 8.84 3.04 29.44
C LEU A 225 7.87 4.22 29.40
N ARG A 226 7.23 4.56 30.52
CA ARG A 226 6.31 5.71 30.60
C ARG A 226 7.04 7.04 30.40
N LEU A 227 8.28 7.15 30.89
CA LEU A 227 9.08 8.37 30.80
C LEU A 227 9.63 8.61 29.37
N ALA A 228 10.00 7.54 28.68
CA ALA A 228 10.66 7.59 27.37
C ALA A 228 9.79 7.02 26.22
N ASP A 229 8.47 7.21 26.31
CA ASP A 229 7.44 6.83 25.32
C ASP A 229 7.63 5.42 24.72
N GLY A 230 7.86 4.44 25.59
CA GLY A 230 7.93 3.02 25.24
C GLY A 230 9.33 2.48 24.95
N THR A 231 10.38 3.17 25.40
CA THR A 231 11.77 2.69 25.27
C THR A 231 12.50 2.68 26.61
N ALA A 232 13.35 1.67 26.82
CA ALA A 232 14.21 1.55 27.99
C ALA A 232 15.57 1.01 27.58
N ARG A 233 16.63 1.35 28.30
CA ARG A 233 17.99 0.88 28.04
C ARG A 233 18.62 0.35 29.32
N ILE A 234 19.43 -0.67 29.20
CA ILE A 234 20.26 -1.17 30.29
C ILE A 234 21.72 -0.95 29.93
N ALA A 235 22.40 -0.24 30.81
CA ALA A 235 23.83 -0.03 30.75
C ALA A 235 24.53 -0.69 31.94
N TRP A 236 25.77 -1.09 31.74
CA TRP A 236 26.62 -1.67 32.78
C TRP A 236 27.18 -0.55 33.66
N MET A 237 27.25 -0.79 34.98
CA MET A 237 27.83 0.17 35.92
C MET A 237 29.35 0.06 36.04
N ASP A 238 29.92 -1.08 35.65
CA ASP A 238 31.36 -1.32 35.75
C ASP A 238 32.03 -0.90 34.43
N ASP A 239 32.55 0.32 34.39
CA ASP A 239 33.58 0.79 33.45
C ASP A 239 34.96 0.25 33.87
N ASP A 240 35.10 -1.06 34.03
CA ASP A 240 36.44 -1.63 34.05
C ASP A 240 36.90 -1.73 32.58
N GLN A 241 37.62 -0.69 32.14
CA GLN A 241 38.39 -0.64 30.90
C GLN A 241 39.54 -1.68 30.89
N THR A 242 39.31 -2.93 31.32
CA THR A 242 40.32 -3.99 31.33
C THR A 242 40.27 -4.92 30.13
N ASP A 243 39.39 -4.71 29.16
CA ASP A 243 39.55 -5.22 27.80
C ASP A 243 38.69 -4.37 26.88
N GLY A 244 39.24 -3.85 25.78
CA GLY A 244 38.62 -2.87 24.88
C GLY A 244 37.40 -3.36 24.08
N LYS A 245 36.46 -4.07 24.72
CA LYS A 245 35.11 -4.31 24.22
C LYS A 245 34.18 -3.36 24.94
N SER A 246 33.70 -2.34 24.24
CA SER A 246 32.52 -1.58 24.64
C SER A 246 31.39 -2.56 24.94
N THR A 247 31.06 -2.73 26.21
CA THR A 247 29.98 -3.62 26.64
C THR A 247 28.67 -3.08 26.05
N GLU A 248 28.08 -3.83 25.12
CA GLU A 248 26.90 -3.38 24.37
C GLU A 248 25.73 -3.08 25.33
N GLU A 249 25.10 -1.91 25.15
CA GLU A 249 23.88 -1.54 25.88
C GLU A 249 22.71 -2.38 25.36
N ILE A 250 21.90 -2.92 26.26
CA ILE A 250 20.70 -3.67 25.88
C ILE A 250 19.54 -2.69 25.80
N ILE A 251 18.86 -2.64 24.66
CA ILE A 251 17.74 -1.72 24.41
C ILE A 251 16.45 -2.52 24.35
N PHE A 252 15.45 -2.06 25.09
CA PHE A 252 14.12 -2.64 25.16
C PHE A 252 13.09 -1.63 24.63
N SER A 253 12.05 -2.14 23.97
CA SER A 253 10.88 -1.35 23.60
C SER A 253 9.60 -2.15 23.79
N ASP A 254 8.54 -1.49 24.26
CA ASP A 254 7.20 -2.06 24.37
C ASP A 254 6.41 -1.95 23.05
N ARG A 255 6.94 -1.19 22.08
CA ARG A 255 6.41 -0.99 20.72
C ARG A 255 7.42 -1.52 19.70
N PHE A 256 6.97 -1.77 18.48
CA PHE A 256 7.86 -2.08 17.37
C PHE A 256 8.62 -0.82 16.94
N ALA A 257 9.68 -0.45 17.67
CA ALA A 257 10.44 0.77 17.43
C ALA A 257 11.91 0.48 17.06
N CYS A 258 12.46 1.30 16.17
CA CYS A 258 13.86 1.21 15.75
C CYS A 258 14.74 2.02 16.70
N ASN A 259 15.78 1.39 17.23
CA ASN A 259 16.70 1.97 18.21
C ASN A 259 17.59 3.10 17.66
N LEU A 260 17.71 3.24 16.33
CA LEU A 260 18.59 4.20 15.67
C LEU A 260 17.86 5.43 15.12
N CYS A 261 16.68 5.26 14.52
CA CYS A 261 15.94 6.36 13.89
C CYS A 261 14.60 6.71 14.54
N GLY A 262 14.16 5.95 15.54
CA GLY A 262 12.85 6.16 16.17
C GLY A 262 11.66 5.81 15.28
N TYR A 263 11.90 5.12 14.15
CA TYR A 263 10.81 4.57 13.33
C TYR A 263 10.01 3.57 14.16
N SER A 264 8.72 3.81 14.33
CA SER A 264 7.83 2.93 15.07
C SER A 264 6.70 2.41 14.20
N LEU A 265 6.26 1.19 14.53
CA LEU A 265 5.16 0.48 13.90
C LEU A 265 4.10 0.21 14.96
N THR A 266 2.85 0.53 14.62
CA THR A 266 1.69 0.05 15.37
C THR A 266 1.51 -1.45 15.10
N GLU A 267 0.79 -2.16 15.98
CA GLU A 267 0.61 -3.62 15.93
C GLU A 267 0.44 -4.21 14.52
N LEU A 268 1.00 -5.41 14.34
CA LEU A 268 0.90 -6.16 13.09
C LEU A 268 -0.49 -6.79 12.93
N GLU A 269 -1.41 -6.01 12.38
CA GLU A 269 -2.74 -6.50 12.06
C GLU A 269 -2.85 -6.96 10.58
N PRO A 270 -3.68 -7.97 10.26
CA PRO A 270 -3.88 -8.43 8.87
C PRO A 270 -4.29 -7.31 7.89
N ARG A 271 -4.97 -6.27 8.37
CA ARG A 271 -5.38 -5.11 7.56
C ARG A 271 -4.20 -4.29 7.03
N LEU A 272 -3.06 -4.29 7.73
CA LEU A 272 -1.83 -3.63 7.30
C LEU A 272 -1.29 -4.24 6.01
N PHE A 273 -1.54 -5.52 5.77
CA PHE A 273 -1.10 -6.25 4.59
C PHE A 273 -2.13 -6.22 3.44
N SER A 274 -3.22 -5.47 3.59
CA SER A 274 -4.25 -5.33 2.57
C SER A 274 -4.04 -4.05 1.75
N PHE A 275 -3.74 -4.19 0.46
CA PHE A 275 -3.71 -3.06 -0.47
C PHE A 275 -5.11 -2.50 -0.80
N ASN A 276 -6.18 -3.16 -0.34
CA ASN A 276 -7.56 -2.64 -0.44
C ASN A 276 -7.95 -1.80 0.78
N ASN A 277 -7.12 -1.78 1.83
CA ASN A 277 -7.36 -0.99 3.03
C ASN A 277 -6.37 0.19 3.06
N PRO A 278 -6.83 1.43 3.32
CA PRO A 278 -5.94 2.59 3.44
C PRO A 278 -4.78 2.41 4.43
N SER A 279 -4.97 1.62 5.50
CA SER A 279 -3.90 1.33 6.46
C SER A 279 -2.72 0.57 5.85
N GLY A 280 -2.95 -0.23 4.82
CA GLY A 280 -1.93 -1.07 4.17
C GLY A 280 -1.57 -0.65 2.75
N ALA A 281 -2.43 0.12 2.09
CA ALA A 281 -2.26 0.57 0.72
C ALA A 281 -1.11 1.57 0.58
N CYS A 282 -0.39 1.48 -0.55
CA CYS A 282 0.57 2.52 -0.92
C CYS A 282 -0.16 3.86 -1.09
N PRO A 283 0.27 4.94 -0.40
CA PRO A 283 -0.42 6.24 -0.43
C PRO A 283 -0.41 6.89 -1.82
N THR A 284 0.60 6.60 -2.63
CA THR A 284 0.81 7.24 -3.94
C THR A 284 -0.05 6.65 -5.06
N CYS A 285 -0.35 5.36 -5.00
CA CYS A 285 -1.18 4.67 -6.00
C CYS A 285 -2.49 4.13 -5.42
N ASP A 286 -2.78 4.45 -4.16
CA ASP A 286 -3.95 3.97 -3.41
C ASP A 286 -4.17 2.45 -3.54
N GLY A 287 -3.07 1.68 -3.52
CA GLY A 287 -3.14 0.22 -3.63
C GLY A 287 -3.38 -0.36 -5.03
N LEU A 288 -3.37 0.47 -6.08
CA LEU A 288 -3.43 -0.02 -7.47
C LEU A 288 -2.11 -0.66 -7.93
N GLY A 289 -0.98 -0.17 -7.40
CA GLY A 289 0.37 -0.60 -7.78
C GLY A 289 0.85 -0.06 -9.12
N VAL A 290 -0.04 0.54 -9.91
CA VAL A 290 0.29 1.22 -11.15
C VAL A 290 0.03 2.70 -11.01
N LYS A 291 0.88 3.51 -11.62
CA LYS A 291 0.62 4.93 -11.85
C LYS A 291 0.34 5.12 -13.33
N GLN A 292 -0.84 5.64 -13.63
CA GLN A 292 -1.16 6.11 -14.97
C GLN A 292 -0.47 7.45 -15.19
N PHE A 293 0.20 7.62 -16.31
CA PHE A 293 0.83 8.86 -16.72
C PHE A 293 0.65 9.07 -18.21
N PHE A 294 0.69 10.32 -18.64
CA PHE A 294 0.69 10.65 -20.06
C PHE A 294 2.07 10.38 -20.64
N ASP A 295 2.13 9.42 -21.56
CA ASP A 295 3.37 9.03 -22.21
C ASP A 295 3.71 10.04 -23.31
N PRO A 296 4.87 10.73 -23.25
CA PRO A 296 5.29 11.67 -24.28
C PRO A 296 5.26 11.07 -25.67
N GLU A 297 5.65 9.80 -25.82
CA GLU A 297 5.69 9.10 -27.10
C GLU A 297 4.29 8.83 -27.67
N ARG A 298 3.28 8.65 -26.82
CA ARG A 298 1.89 8.50 -27.26
C ARG A 298 1.23 9.84 -27.58
N VAL A 299 1.61 10.89 -26.87
CA VAL A 299 1.09 12.25 -27.06
C VAL A 299 1.61 12.87 -28.36
N VAL A 300 2.88 12.60 -28.70
CA VAL A 300 3.49 13.00 -29.98
C VAL A 300 3.23 11.91 -31.02
N VAL A 301 2.06 11.98 -31.68
CA VAL A 301 1.60 10.94 -32.61
C VAL A 301 2.50 10.81 -33.84
N ASN A 302 3.00 11.94 -34.36
CA ASN A 302 3.83 11.99 -35.55
C ASN A 302 4.97 13.00 -35.36
N PRO A 303 6.17 12.56 -34.96
CA PRO A 303 7.25 13.48 -34.62
C PRO A 303 7.93 14.09 -35.87
N ASN A 304 7.72 13.49 -37.04
CA ASN A 304 8.13 14.04 -38.35
C ASN A 304 7.26 15.23 -38.82
N LEU A 305 6.13 15.49 -38.16
CA LEU A 305 5.29 16.64 -38.47
C LEU A 305 5.70 17.84 -37.62
N SER A 306 5.33 19.02 -38.10
CA SER A 306 5.50 20.26 -37.35
C SER A 306 4.47 20.38 -36.22
N LEU A 307 4.74 21.22 -35.22
CA LEU A 307 3.78 21.49 -34.15
C LEU A 307 2.48 22.06 -34.73
N ALA A 308 2.57 22.98 -35.70
CA ALA A 308 1.41 23.51 -36.43
C ALA A 308 0.68 22.45 -37.26
N GLY A 309 1.44 21.50 -37.83
CA GLY A 309 0.98 20.40 -38.68
C GLY A 309 0.32 19.25 -37.92
N GLY A 310 0.29 19.29 -36.59
CA GLY A 310 -0.39 18.31 -35.76
C GLY A 310 0.50 17.17 -35.26
N ALA A 311 1.78 17.44 -34.97
CA ALA A 311 2.65 16.51 -34.25
C ALA A 311 2.02 16.05 -32.92
N ILE A 312 1.34 16.97 -32.23
CA ILE A 312 0.59 16.73 -31.00
C ILE A 312 -0.90 16.95 -31.29
N ARG A 313 -1.72 15.93 -31.04
CA ARG A 313 -3.17 15.99 -31.33
C ARG A 313 -3.86 17.05 -30.46
N GLY A 314 -4.62 17.95 -31.07
CA GLY A 314 -5.35 19.04 -30.39
C GLY A 314 -4.50 20.30 -30.12
N TRP A 315 -3.22 20.27 -30.46
CA TRP A 315 -2.30 21.42 -30.42
C TRP A 315 -1.91 21.84 -31.84
N ASP A 316 -2.84 21.71 -32.78
CA ASP A 316 -2.70 22.02 -34.19
C ASP A 316 -3.42 23.33 -34.56
N ARG A 317 -3.30 23.78 -35.81
CA ARG A 317 -3.99 24.96 -36.34
C ARG A 317 -5.52 24.92 -36.19
N LYS A 318 -6.11 23.73 -36.05
CA LYS A 318 -7.57 23.58 -35.86
C LYS A 318 -8.02 24.09 -34.50
N THR A 319 -7.14 24.08 -33.50
CA THR A 319 -7.46 24.53 -32.16
C THR A 319 -6.79 25.88 -31.88
N THR A 320 -7.49 26.96 -32.26
CA THR A 320 -6.97 28.34 -32.27
C THR A 320 -6.32 28.77 -30.97
N TYR A 321 -6.90 28.41 -29.82
CA TYR A 321 -6.38 28.77 -28.50
C TYR A 321 -4.98 28.19 -28.22
N TYR A 322 -4.80 26.88 -28.42
CA TYR A 322 -3.51 26.21 -28.20
C TYR A 322 -2.48 26.60 -29.25
N TYR A 323 -2.92 26.82 -30.49
CA TYR A 323 -2.04 27.29 -31.57
C TYR A 323 -1.45 28.67 -31.27
N GLN A 324 -2.25 29.64 -30.83
CA GLN A 324 -1.77 30.97 -30.41
C GLN A 324 -0.77 30.89 -29.23
N MET A 325 -0.97 29.92 -28.33
CA MET A 325 -0.06 29.68 -27.22
C MET A 325 1.30 29.16 -27.70
N ILE A 326 1.32 28.20 -28.64
CA ILE A 326 2.56 27.73 -29.27
C ILE A 326 3.25 28.85 -30.06
N GLN A 327 2.49 29.70 -30.76
CA GLN A 327 3.05 30.84 -31.48
C GLN A 327 3.78 31.82 -30.56
N SER A 328 3.18 32.12 -29.40
CA SER A 328 3.81 32.98 -28.40
C SER A 328 5.06 32.32 -27.79
N LEU A 329 5.02 31.01 -27.58
CA LEU A 329 6.18 30.22 -27.11
C LEU A 329 7.33 30.25 -28.13
N ALA A 330 7.02 30.08 -29.41
CA ALA A 330 7.96 30.12 -30.52
C ALA A 330 8.61 31.49 -30.68
N ALA A 331 7.83 32.58 -30.53
CA ALA A 331 8.36 33.94 -30.54
C ALA A 331 9.36 34.21 -29.40
N HIS A 332 9.11 33.64 -28.22
CA HIS A 332 9.97 33.82 -27.04
C HIS A 332 11.27 33.03 -27.14
N TYR A 333 11.19 31.74 -27.47
CA TYR A 333 12.36 30.85 -27.58
C TYR A 333 13.01 30.85 -28.97
N LYS A 334 12.45 31.59 -29.93
CA LYS A 334 12.94 31.77 -31.31
C LYS A 334 13.13 30.45 -32.06
N PHE A 335 12.13 29.56 -32.01
CA PHE A 335 12.09 28.35 -32.82
C PHE A 335 11.01 28.43 -33.90
N ASP A 336 11.17 27.69 -34.98
CA ASP A 336 10.18 27.62 -36.06
C ASP A 336 9.05 26.64 -35.69
N ILE A 337 7.81 27.04 -35.94
CA ILE A 337 6.63 26.23 -35.62
C ILE A 337 6.36 25.22 -36.76
N GLU A 338 6.87 25.51 -37.96
CA GLU A 338 6.73 24.67 -39.15
C GLU A 338 7.85 23.64 -39.27
N SER A 339 8.90 23.70 -38.45
CA SER A 339 9.91 22.63 -38.41
C SER A 339 9.34 21.35 -37.78
N PRO A 340 9.73 20.16 -38.26
CA PRO A 340 9.43 18.89 -37.61
C PRO A 340 9.79 18.87 -36.12
N PHE A 341 8.99 18.20 -35.31
CA PHE A 341 9.22 18.14 -33.85
C PHE A 341 10.56 17.48 -33.50
N ASP A 342 11.00 16.49 -34.26
CA ASP A 342 12.29 15.80 -34.07
C ASP A 342 13.51 16.69 -34.36
N GLU A 343 13.36 17.71 -35.19
CA GLU A 343 14.44 18.66 -35.49
C GLU A 343 14.63 19.71 -34.38
N LEU A 344 13.66 19.83 -33.47
CA LEU A 344 13.77 20.72 -32.31
C LEU A 344 14.79 20.17 -31.31
N SER A 345 15.58 21.06 -30.71
CA SER A 345 16.52 20.67 -29.65
C SER A 345 15.79 20.02 -28.46
N GLU A 346 16.44 19.05 -27.79
CA GLU A 346 15.86 18.36 -26.62
C GLU A 346 15.38 19.31 -25.51
N LYS A 347 16.05 20.46 -25.35
CA LYS A 347 15.63 21.50 -24.39
C LYS A 347 14.27 22.08 -24.76
N LEU A 348 14.05 22.38 -26.03
CA LEU A 348 12.78 22.92 -26.52
C LEU A 348 11.66 21.88 -26.46
N GLN A 349 11.95 20.63 -26.83
CA GLN A 349 10.99 19.53 -26.69
C GLN A 349 10.53 19.37 -25.23
N LYS A 350 11.48 19.44 -24.27
CA LYS A 350 11.15 19.41 -22.83
C LYS A 350 10.31 20.61 -22.40
N VAL A 351 10.62 21.82 -22.88
CA VAL A 351 9.82 23.02 -22.56
C VAL A 351 8.39 22.91 -23.11
N VAL A 352 8.22 22.37 -24.32
CA VAL A 352 6.90 22.15 -24.92
C VAL A 352 6.10 21.12 -24.11
N LEU A 353 6.73 20.00 -23.72
CA LEU A 353 6.05 18.89 -23.04
C LEU A 353 5.79 19.16 -21.55
N TYR A 354 6.78 19.66 -20.81
CA TYR A 354 6.76 19.79 -19.34
C TYR A 354 6.62 21.25 -18.85
N GLY A 355 6.67 22.23 -19.75
CA GLY A 355 6.45 23.63 -19.42
C GLY A 355 7.73 24.46 -19.27
N SER A 356 7.57 25.77 -19.07
CA SER A 356 8.66 26.75 -18.93
C SER A 356 9.22 26.84 -17.50
N GLY A 357 8.78 25.97 -16.59
CA GLY A 357 9.22 25.94 -15.18
C GLY A 357 8.89 27.24 -14.45
N THR A 358 9.91 28.04 -14.11
CA THR A 358 9.76 29.30 -13.38
C THR A 358 9.61 30.53 -14.29
N GLU A 359 9.96 30.41 -15.57
CA GLU A 359 10.00 31.51 -16.54
C GLU A 359 8.59 31.93 -16.97
N LYS A 360 8.31 33.24 -16.90
CA LYS A 360 7.03 33.83 -17.34
C LYS A 360 7.16 34.31 -18.78
N ILE A 361 6.20 33.94 -19.61
CA ILE A 361 6.19 34.24 -21.04
C ILE A 361 4.96 35.12 -21.34
N ASN A 362 5.12 36.04 -22.29
CA ASN A 362 4.03 36.87 -22.77
C ASN A 362 3.23 36.09 -23.81
N PHE A 363 1.98 35.76 -23.48
CA PHE A 363 1.04 35.11 -24.38
C PHE A 363 0.07 36.13 -24.97
N PHE A 364 -0.14 36.05 -26.28
CA PHE A 364 -1.08 36.87 -27.02
C PHE A 364 -2.23 35.98 -27.49
N TYR A 365 -3.45 36.30 -27.06
CA TYR A 365 -4.67 35.58 -27.45
C TYR A 365 -5.58 36.50 -28.26
N GLU A 366 -6.15 36.00 -29.35
CA GLU A 366 -7.19 36.71 -30.09
C GLU A 366 -8.54 36.08 -29.82
N ASN A 367 -9.48 36.88 -29.32
CA ASN A 367 -10.86 36.44 -29.21
C ASN A 367 -11.56 36.48 -30.58
N THR A 368 -12.72 35.84 -30.69
CA THR A 368 -13.56 35.82 -31.90
C THR A 368 -13.92 37.21 -32.46
N CYS A 369 -13.87 38.26 -31.64
CA CYS A 369 -14.09 39.66 -32.04
C CYS A 369 -12.81 40.41 -32.49
N GLY A 370 -11.67 39.74 -32.63
CA GLY A 370 -10.40 40.34 -33.09
C GLY A 370 -9.66 41.19 -32.05
N MET A 371 -10.13 41.23 -30.80
CA MET A 371 -9.45 41.94 -29.72
C MET A 371 -8.30 41.08 -29.16
N GLN A 372 -7.08 41.61 -29.23
CA GLN A 372 -5.88 40.97 -28.69
C GLN A 372 -5.77 41.17 -27.18
N ILE A 373 -5.68 40.08 -26.43
CA ILE A 373 -5.48 40.07 -24.98
C ILE A 373 -4.06 39.58 -24.71
N LYS A 374 -3.25 40.42 -24.07
CA LYS A 374 -1.91 40.05 -23.59
C LYS A 374 -2.00 39.53 -22.16
N LYS A 375 -1.45 38.34 -21.91
CA LYS A 375 -1.33 37.76 -20.56
C LYS A 375 0.10 37.31 -20.28
N LEU A 376 0.61 37.65 -19.10
CA LEU A 376 1.92 37.19 -18.63
C LEU A 376 1.70 36.03 -17.66
N HIS A 377 2.03 34.81 -18.07
CA HIS A 377 1.97 33.63 -17.20
C HIS A 377 3.05 32.61 -17.56
N ARG A 378 3.18 31.58 -16.73
CA ARG A 378 4.07 30.45 -16.99
C ARG A 378 3.42 29.50 -17.98
N PHE A 379 4.20 28.89 -18.86
CA PHE A 379 3.71 27.82 -19.71
C PHE A 379 3.66 26.54 -18.88
N GLU A 380 2.46 25.98 -18.69
CA GLU A 380 2.27 24.76 -17.90
C GLU A 380 2.83 23.51 -18.58
N GLY A 381 2.96 23.51 -19.91
CA GLY A 381 3.36 22.34 -20.70
C GLY A 381 2.17 21.54 -21.21
N VAL A 382 2.40 20.79 -22.29
CA VAL A 382 1.36 19.94 -22.89
C VAL A 382 0.93 18.82 -21.94
N LEU A 383 1.87 18.12 -21.28
CA LEU A 383 1.55 16.98 -20.42
C LEU A 383 0.79 17.40 -19.15
N PRO A 384 1.21 18.44 -18.39
CA PRO A 384 0.44 18.91 -17.24
C PRO A 384 -0.94 19.44 -17.62
N ASN A 385 -1.10 20.05 -18.81
CA ASN A 385 -2.42 20.43 -19.32
C ASN A 385 -3.33 19.22 -19.54
N LEU A 386 -2.81 18.15 -20.17
CA LEU A 386 -3.57 16.91 -20.40
C LEU A 386 -3.93 16.21 -19.08
N GLU A 387 -3.00 16.14 -18.13
CA GLU A 387 -3.22 15.57 -16.80
C GLU A 387 -4.30 16.32 -16.03
N ARG A 388 -4.20 17.66 -15.98
CA ARG A 388 -5.23 18.50 -15.38
C ARG A 388 -6.59 18.32 -16.03
N ARG A 389 -6.66 18.34 -17.37
CA ARG A 389 -7.91 18.11 -18.11
C ARG A 389 -8.50 16.73 -17.84
N TYR A 390 -7.69 15.69 -17.72
CA TYR A 390 -8.17 14.34 -17.43
C TYR A 390 -8.85 14.25 -16.06
N HIS A 391 -8.30 14.94 -15.06
CA HIS A 391 -8.84 14.99 -13.70
C HIS A 391 -10.04 15.94 -13.56
N GLU A 392 -9.99 17.14 -14.16
CA GLU A 392 -11.02 18.18 -14.02
C GLU A 392 -12.24 17.97 -14.94
N THR A 393 -12.11 17.22 -16.03
CA THR A 393 -13.21 17.07 -17.00
C THR A 393 -14.30 16.12 -16.47
N GLU A 394 -15.54 16.58 -16.49
CA GLU A 394 -16.74 15.78 -16.12
C GLU A 394 -17.30 14.95 -17.29
N SER A 395 -16.91 15.25 -18.54
CA SER A 395 -17.36 14.52 -19.73
C SER A 395 -16.61 13.21 -19.92
N ASN A 396 -17.36 12.10 -19.89
CA ASN A 396 -16.82 10.75 -20.11
C ASN A 396 -16.17 10.58 -21.50
N ALA A 397 -16.76 11.16 -22.55
CA ALA A 397 -16.22 11.07 -23.91
C ALA A 397 -14.81 11.69 -24.02
N VAL A 398 -14.62 12.86 -23.40
CA VAL A 398 -13.31 13.52 -23.37
C VAL A 398 -12.31 12.73 -22.53
N ARG A 399 -12.75 12.18 -21.39
CA ARG A 399 -11.91 11.34 -20.54
C ARG A 399 -11.44 10.07 -21.26
N GLU A 400 -12.32 9.42 -22.02
CA GLU A 400 -11.98 8.24 -22.84
C GLU A 400 -11.03 8.58 -23.99
N GLU A 401 -11.18 9.74 -24.63
CA GLU A 401 -10.22 10.19 -25.65
C GLU A 401 -8.84 10.44 -25.06
N LEU A 402 -8.76 11.11 -23.91
CA LEU A 402 -7.50 11.37 -23.22
C LEU A 402 -6.87 10.08 -22.68
N ALA A 403 -7.69 9.12 -22.23
CA ALA A 403 -7.21 7.83 -21.73
C ALA A 403 -6.41 7.02 -22.76
N LYS A 404 -6.60 7.27 -24.07
CA LYS A 404 -5.82 6.63 -25.14
C LYS A 404 -4.33 6.99 -25.10
N PHE A 405 -3.99 8.15 -24.52
CA PHE A 405 -2.61 8.62 -24.37
C PHE A 405 -1.99 8.22 -23.03
N LEU A 406 -2.78 7.66 -22.12
CA LEU A 406 -2.26 7.15 -20.86
C LEU A 406 -1.46 5.87 -21.12
N ASN A 407 -0.32 5.79 -20.45
CA ASN A 407 0.42 4.56 -20.26
C ASN A 407 0.45 4.23 -18.77
N SER A 408 0.63 2.96 -18.45
CA SER A 408 0.70 2.49 -17.07
C SER A 408 2.11 2.01 -16.79
N GLN A 409 2.73 2.58 -15.76
CA GLN A 409 3.97 2.06 -15.21
C GLN A 409 3.76 1.56 -13.79
N ALA A 410 4.67 0.70 -13.32
CA ALA A 410 4.73 0.36 -11.91
C ALA A 410 4.89 1.65 -11.09
N CYS A 411 4.16 1.74 -9.98
CA CYS A 411 4.26 2.90 -9.09
C CYS A 411 5.70 2.99 -8.54
N PRO A 412 6.37 4.16 -8.62
CA PRO A 412 7.77 4.31 -8.24
C PRO A 412 7.99 4.07 -6.74
N ASP A 413 7.02 4.43 -5.89
CA ASP A 413 7.18 4.35 -4.43
C ASP A 413 7.00 2.92 -3.91
N CYS A 414 6.04 2.17 -4.46
CA CYS A 414 5.81 0.78 -4.09
C CYS A 414 6.51 -0.23 -5.00
N GLY A 415 7.09 0.19 -6.13
CA GLY A 415 7.67 -0.72 -7.13
C GLY A 415 6.65 -1.68 -7.75
N GLY A 416 5.35 -1.35 -7.73
CA GLY A 416 4.29 -2.25 -8.20
C GLY A 416 3.64 -3.13 -7.13
N THR A 417 4.18 -3.17 -5.93
CA THR A 417 3.75 -4.10 -4.85
C THR A 417 2.43 -3.72 -4.18
N ARG A 418 1.88 -2.53 -4.47
CA ARG A 418 0.59 -2.00 -3.94
C ARG A 418 0.57 -1.66 -2.44
N LEU A 419 1.56 -2.07 -1.67
CA LEU A 419 1.60 -1.89 -0.22
C LEU A 419 2.40 -0.65 0.21
N ASN A 420 2.09 -0.15 1.41
CA ASN A 420 2.82 0.94 2.04
C ASN A 420 4.25 0.51 2.43
N ARG A 421 5.05 1.45 2.95
CA ARG A 421 6.44 1.16 3.34
C ARG A 421 6.51 0.13 4.47
N ALA A 422 5.68 0.29 5.51
CA ALA A 422 5.61 -0.59 6.68
C ALA A 422 5.38 -2.07 6.31
N ALA A 423 4.29 -2.36 5.60
CA ALA A 423 3.87 -3.71 5.26
C ALA A 423 4.87 -4.46 4.35
N ARG A 424 5.69 -3.73 3.59
CA ARG A 424 6.75 -4.31 2.74
C ARG A 424 7.99 -4.74 3.53
N HIS A 425 8.17 -4.20 4.74
CA HIS A 425 9.31 -4.50 5.60
C HIS A 425 8.92 -5.42 6.75
N VAL A 426 8.02 -6.36 6.48
CA VAL A 426 7.71 -7.47 7.38
C VAL A 426 8.07 -8.76 6.67
N PHE A 427 8.83 -9.62 7.35
CA PHE A 427 9.45 -10.79 6.74
C PHE A 427 9.03 -12.07 7.44
N VAL A 428 8.83 -13.11 6.63
CA VAL A 428 8.63 -14.49 7.07
C VAL A 428 9.71 -15.32 6.38
N SER A 429 10.57 -15.99 7.15
CA SER A 429 11.74 -16.73 6.63
C SER A 429 12.56 -15.93 5.60
N ASN A 430 12.90 -14.68 5.95
CA ASN A 430 13.65 -13.73 5.12
C ASN A 430 12.99 -13.31 3.79
N ARG A 431 11.67 -13.52 3.62
CA ARG A 431 10.93 -13.00 2.47
C ARG A 431 9.78 -12.09 2.88
N ASN A 432 9.63 -10.97 2.17
CA ASN A 432 8.49 -10.08 2.37
C ASN A 432 7.24 -10.58 1.61
N LEU A 433 6.08 -10.05 1.98
CA LEU A 433 4.82 -10.46 1.38
C LEU A 433 4.79 -10.25 -0.15
N PRO A 434 5.20 -9.09 -0.69
CA PRO A 434 5.25 -8.89 -2.14
C PRO A 434 6.08 -9.94 -2.89
N GLU A 435 7.26 -10.30 -2.38
CA GLU A 435 8.13 -11.30 -3.00
C GLU A 435 7.41 -12.64 -3.16
N ILE A 436 6.69 -13.11 -2.15
CA ILE A 436 5.91 -14.35 -2.23
C ILE A 436 4.79 -14.23 -3.28
N THR A 437 4.12 -13.08 -3.34
CA THR A 437 3.00 -12.87 -4.26
C THR A 437 3.42 -12.74 -5.72
N HIS A 438 4.67 -12.38 -5.98
CA HIS A 438 5.25 -12.36 -7.33
C HIS A 438 5.79 -13.72 -7.79
N LEU A 439 5.91 -14.70 -6.90
CA LEU A 439 6.29 -16.06 -7.29
C LEU A 439 5.18 -16.75 -8.08
N SER A 440 5.59 -17.68 -8.96
CA SER A 440 4.65 -18.65 -9.51
C SER A 440 4.11 -19.54 -8.40
N VAL A 441 2.90 -20.07 -8.60
CA VAL A 441 2.25 -20.98 -7.63
C VAL A 441 3.15 -22.18 -7.28
N ALA A 442 3.90 -22.71 -8.26
CA ALA A 442 4.84 -23.81 -8.05
C ALA A 442 5.99 -23.42 -7.12
N HIS A 443 6.59 -22.24 -7.32
CA HIS A 443 7.68 -21.75 -6.48
C HIS A 443 7.21 -21.37 -5.07
N ALA A 444 6.02 -20.76 -4.95
CA ALA A 444 5.42 -20.46 -3.65
C ALA A 444 5.17 -21.75 -2.85
N ARG A 445 4.64 -22.81 -3.50
CA ARG A 445 4.45 -24.11 -2.85
C ARG A 445 5.77 -24.73 -2.38
N ALA A 446 6.82 -24.66 -3.20
CA ALA A 446 8.13 -25.16 -2.82
C ALA A 446 8.73 -24.38 -1.64
N PHE A 447 8.57 -23.05 -1.63
CA PHE A 447 9.00 -22.20 -0.52
C PHE A 447 8.35 -22.62 0.80
N PHE A 448 7.02 -22.76 0.83
CA PHE A 448 6.31 -23.18 2.04
C PHE A 448 6.58 -24.64 2.45
N ALA A 449 6.94 -25.53 1.52
CA ALA A 449 7.30 -26.91 1.84
C ALA A 449 8.68 -27.04 2.51
N HIS A 450 9.59 -26.08 2.28
CA HIS A 450 10.94 -26.04 2.86
C HIS A 450 11.06 -25.09 4.05
N MET A 451 9.97 -24.42 4.42
CA MET A 451 9.90 -23.56 5.57
C MET A 451 9.85 -24.44 6.84
N GLN A 452 10.92 -24.41 7.63
CA GLN A 452 11.01 -25.11 8.92
C GLN A 452 10.30 -24.36 10.03
#